data_AF-A0A957C6C1-F1
#
_entry.id   AF-A0A957C6C1-F1
#
_cell.length_a   1.000
_cell.length_b   1.000
_cell.length_c   1.000
_cell.angle_alpha   90.00
_cell.angle_beta   90.00
_cell.angle_gamma   90.00
#
_symmetry.space_group_name_H-M   'P 1'
#
loop_
_entity.id
_entity.type
_entity.pdbx_description
1 polymer ?
#
loop_
_entity_poly.entity_id
_entity_poly.type
_entity_poly.pdbx_seq_one_letter_code
_entity_poly.pdbx_strand_id
1 'polypeptide(L)' 'MPVLQSIRDRRSIRRYDERPVPPELIEQILHAGTWAPSAHNRQPWRFAV' A
#
# COMPACT_ATOMS: atom_id res chain seq x y z
N MET A 1 13.92 1.73 4.91
CA MET A 1 14.65 0.54 4.42
C MET A 1 14.87 0.68 2.92
N PRO A 2 16.00 0.19 2.37
CA PRO A 2 16.21 0.16 0.92
C PRO A 2 15.09 -0.59 0.19
N VAL A 3 14.68 -0.12 -0.99
CA VAL A 3 13.52 -0.67 -1.74
C VAL A 3 13.62 -2.18 -1.97
N LEU A 4 14.80 -2.66 -2.41
CA LEU A 4 15.02 -4.09 -2.67
C LEU A 4 14.85 -4.95 -1.42
N GLN A 5 15.24 -4.43 -0.26
CA GLN A 5 15.09 -5.12 1.01
C GLN A 5 13.60 -5.17 1.42
N SER A 6 12.88 -4.05 1.32
CA SER A 6 11.43 -4.00 1.60
C SER A 6 10.64 -4.99 0.75
N ILE A 7 10.97 -5.12 -0.54
CA ILE A 7 10.33 -6.09 -1.45
C ILE A 7 10.64 -7.53 -1.01
N ARG A 8 11.92 -7.83 -0.70
CA ARG A 8 12.37 -9.16 -0.28
C ARG A 8 11.75 -9.59 1.05
N ASP A 9 11.61 -8.67 2.00
CA ASP A 9 11.19 -8.98 3.37
C ASP A 9 9.67 -9.00 3.54
N ARG A 10 8.91 -8.40 2.61
CA ARG A 10 7.44 -8.43 2.64
C ARG A 10 6.90 -9.88 2.67
N ARG A 11 5.96 -10.14 3.56
CA ARG A 11 5.25 -11.42 3.71
C ARG A 11 3.74 -11.22 3.62
N SER A 12 3.02 -12.27 3.24
CA SER A 12 1.55 -12.26 3.26
C SER A 12 1.09 -12.69 4.65
N ILE A 13 0.85 -11.69 5.51
CA ILE A 13 0.40 -11.86 6.89
C ILE A 13 -1.10 -12.19 6.91
N ARG A 14 -1.53 -13.05 7.83
CA ARG A 14 -2.92 -13.53 7.93
C ARG A 14 -3.54 -13.38 9.33
N ARG A 15 -2.77 -12.85 10.28
CA ARG A 15 -3.18 -12.52 11.65
C ARG A 15 -2.48 -11.22 12.05
N TYR A 16 -3.25 -10.28 12.58
CA TYR A 16 -2.78 -8.95 12.97
C TYR A 16 -3.12 -8.74 14.45
N ASP A 17 -2.37 -7.86 15.10
CA ASP A 17 -2.75 -7.39 16.43
C ASP A 17 -3.84 -6.31 16.33
N GLU A 18 -4.44 -5.95 17.46
CA GLU A 18 -5.55 -5.00 17.55
C GLU A 18 -5.12 -3.53 17.47
N ARG A 19 -3.82 -3.25 17.28
CA ARG A 19 -3.35 -1.86 17.27
C ARG A 19 -3.84 -1.18 16.00
N PRO A 20 -4.49 -0.01 16.11
CA PRO A 20 -4.93 0.73 14.94
C PRO A 20 -3.72 1.20 14.13
N VAL A 21 -3.88 1.23 12.81
CA VAL A 21 -2.91 1.85 11.90
C VAL A 21 -3.16 3.36 11.89
N PRO A 22 -2.14 4.21 12.12
CA PRO A 22 -2.27 5.65 11.98
C PRO A 22 -2.86 6.05 10.61
N PRO A 23 -3.86 6.95 10.54
CA PRO A 23 -4.49 7.36 9.28
C PRO A 23 -3.49 7.86 8.24
N GLU A 24 -2.45 8.57 8.66
CA GLU A 24 -1.44 9.15 7.78
C GLU A 24 -0.62 8.06 7.06
N LEU A 25 -0.44 6.89 7.70
CA LEU A 25 0.23 5.75 7.06
C LEU A 25 -0.67 5.08 6.03
N ILE A 26 -1.97 5.02 6.29
CA ILE A 26 -2.96 4.52 5.32
C ILE A 26 -2.95 5.43 4.08
N GLU A 27 -3.04 6.75 4.27
CA GLU A 27 -3.01 7.73 3.18
C GLU A 27 -1.73 7.64 2.35
N GLN A 28 -0.57 7.51 2.99
CA GLN A 28 0.71 7.33 2.30
C GLN A 28 0.74 6.09 1.41
N ILE A 29 0.21 4.96 1.89
CA ILE A 29 0.16 3.71 1.12
C ILE A 29 -0.82 3.83 -0.05
N LEU A 30 -1.99 4.42 0.18
CA LEU A 30 -2.99 4.64 -0.88
C LEU A 30 -2.43 5.54 -1.98
N HIS A 31 -1.77 6.64 -1.60
CA HIS A 31 -1.13 7.56 -2.55
C HIS A 31 0.00 6.89 -3.33
N ALA A 32 0.83 6.07 -2.68
CA ALA A 32 1.83 5.28 -3.39
C ALA A 32 1.20 4.28 -4.39
N GLY A 33 0.03 3.72 -4.05
CA GLY A 33 -0.73 2.84 -4.93
C GLY A 33 -1.23 3.52 -6.21
N THR A 34 -1.58 4.81 -6.17
CA THR A 34 -2.04 5.55 -7.37
C THR A 34 -0.92 5.81 -8.38
N TRP A 35 0.34 5.67 -7.98
CA TRP A 35 1.49 5.80 -8.87
C TRP A 35 1.72 4.57 -9.75
N ALA A 36 0.96 3.49 -9.54
CA ALA A 36 0.97 2.36 -10.45
C ALA A 36 0.56 2.82 -11.86
N PRO A 37 1.24 2.36 -12.93
CA PRO A 37 0.82 2.70 -14.28
C PRO A 37 -0.55 2.07 -14.59
N SER A 38 -1.39 2.81 -15.30
CA SER A 38 -2.66 2.31 -15.83
C SER A 38 -2.80 2.66 -17.31
N ALA A 39 -3.52 1.82 -18.07
CA ALA A 39 -3.75 2.07 -19.48
C ALA A 39 -4.40 3.45 -19.67
N HIS A 40 -3.78 4.29 -20.49
CA HIS A 40 -4.19 5.68 -20.73
C HIS A 40 -4.29 6.55 -19.46
N ASN A 41 -3.55 6.19 -18.39
CA ASN A 41 -3.62 6.83 -17.08
C ASN A 41 -5.06 6.94 -16.52
N ARG A 42 -5.91 5.94 -16.82
CA ARG A 42 -7.32 5.94 -16.40
C ARG A 42 -7.53 5.85 -14.90
N GLN A 43 -6.52 5.38 -14.16
CA GLN A 43 -6.56 5.15 -12.72
C GLN A 43 -7.86 4.47 -12.27
N PRO A 44 -8.22 3.30 -12.85
CA PRO A 44 -9.55 2.70 -12.69
C PRO A 44 -9.72 1.97 -11.36
N TRP A 45 -9.10 2.47 -10.28
CA TRP A 45 -9.16 1.91 -8.94
C TRP A 45 -9.96 2.82 -8.01
N ARG A 46 -10.62 2.18 -7.04
CA ARG A 46 -11.19 2.83 -5.87
C ARG A 46 -10.78 2.01 -4.67
N PHE A 47 -10.37 2.68 -3.60
CA PHE A 47 -9.99 2.04 -2.35
C PHE A 47 -11.14 2.24 -1.34
N ALA A 48 -11.53 1.16 -0.68
CA ALA A 48 -12.41 1.18 0.48
C ALA A 48 -11.57 0.79 1.69
N VAL A 49 -11.61 1.63 2.73
CA VAL A 49 -10.83 1.50 3.96
C VAL A 49 -11.77 1.22 5.12
#